data_AF-A0A8T7BWB3-F1
#
_entry.id   AF-A0A8T7BWB3-F1
#
_cell.length_a   1.000
_cell.length_b   1.000
_cell.length_c   1.000
_cell.angle_alpha   90.00
_cell.angle_beta   90.00
_cell.angle_gamma   90.00
#
_symmetry.space_group_name_H-M   'P 1'
#
loop_
_entity.id
_entity.type
_entity.pdbx_description
1 polymer ?
#
loop_
_entity_poly.entity_id
_entity_poly.type
_entity_poly.pdbx_seq_one_letter_code
_entity_poly.pdbx_strand_id
1 'polypeptide(L)'
;MKKVILTGLGILSLTAVAYANHSWNDYHWARTTSSFDLIVVNSTTSDWDPYVTQAISDWSASGVLNLIEDPNGSTNKKTRRQCNGGNGKVRICNLAYGQTGWLGIAGISLDANGHITTGYTKMNDTYFSQSYYNQPNWKQSVTCQELGHNVGLGHQDEDFNNQSLFSCMDYQDPPYEFPNAHDYEQLDTMYGHLDSYDSYEGSGGGGGDDGGGNGCNAPPGKGCNKGKTNGNNGNIGWGVSIGRRNNVETFMRIDPDGTRHITFVTWVPGHEGDHSH
;
A
#
# COMPACT_ATOMS: atom_id res chain seq x y z
N MET A 1 0.23 50.68 -51.05
CA MET A 1 -0.34 49.41 -50.51
C MET A 1 0.79 48.64 -49.84
N LYS A 2 0.95 48.74 -48.52
CA LYS A 2 2.00 48.02 -47.76
C LYS A 2 1.39 46.70 -47.27
N LYS A 3 1.88 45.58 -47.78
CA LYS A 3 1.49 44.23 -47.36
C LYS A 3 2.11 43.95 -45.99
N VAL A 4 1.29 43.80 -44.97
CA VAL A 4 1.71 43.30 -43.65
C VAL A 4 1.73 41.78 -43.75
N ILE A 5 2.91 41.19 -43.65
CA ILE A 5 3.09 39.74 -43.58
C ILE A 5 2.91 39.36 -42.10
N LEU A 6 1.83 38.66 -41.77
CA LEU A 6 1.70 37.98 -40.48
C LEU A 6 2.58 36.72 -40.51
N THR A 7 3.69 36.76 -39.78
CA THR A 7 4.43 35.55 -39.40
C THR A 7 3.69 34.87 -38.24
N GLY A 8 3.04 33.75 -38.51
CA GLY A 8 2.45 32.89 -37.50
C GLY A 8 3.55 32.22 -36.66
N LEU A 9 3.55 32.48 -35.35
CA LEU A 9 4.41 31.80 -34.40
C LEU A 9 3.80 30.41 -34.12
N GLY A 10 4.34 29.37 -34.74
CA GLY A 10 3.97 27.99 -34.42
C GLY A 10 4.52 27.61 -33.05
N ILE A 11 3.62 27.44 -32.06
CA ILE A 11 3.98 26.89 -30.75
C ILE A 11 4.23 25.39 -30.96
N LEU A 12 5.50 24.98 -30.95
CA LEU A 12 5.87 23.58 -30.90
C LEU A 12 5.67 23.12 -29.44
N SER A 13 4.54 22.49 -29.15
CA SER A 13 4.31 21.83 -27.86
C SER A 13 5.18 20.57 -27.78
N LEU A 14 6.37 20.69 -27.20
CA LEU A 14 7.13 19.53 -26.73
C LEU A 14 6.37 18.94 -25.55
N THR A 15 5.66 17.84 -25.77
CA THR A 15 5.16 17.01 -24.67
C THR A 15 6.38 16.41 -23.98
N ALA A 16 6.73 16.93 -22.81
CA ALA A 16 7.64 16.22 -21.92
C ALA A 16 6.96 14.90 -21.57
N VAL A 17 7.57 13.78 -21.94
CA VAL A 17 7.17 12.49 -21.41
C VAL A 17 7.52 12.54 -19.93
N ALA A 18 6.52 12.72 -19.07
CA ALA A 18 6.71 12.49 -17.65
C ALA A 18 7.02 11.00 -17.51
N TYR A 19 8.25 10.69 -17.11
CA TYR A 19 8.58 9.33 -16.74
C TYR A 19 7.97 9.14 -15.36
N ALA A 20 6.88 8.37 -15.30
CA ALA A 20 6.41 7.86 -14.03
C ALA A 20 7.56 7.07 -13.39
N ASN A 21 8.09 7.60 -12.29
CA ASN A 21 9.34 7.14 -11.68
C ASN A 21 9.21 6.81 -10.19
N HIS A 22 8.01 6.51 -9.71
CA HIS A 22 7.75 6.15 -8.33
C HIS A 22 7.11 4.76 -8.17
N SER A 23 7.46 3.79 -9.01
CA SER A 23 7.11 2.40 -8.68
C SER A 23 7.94 1.93 -7.48
N TRP A 24 7.34 1.15 -6.58
CA TRP A 24 8.03 0.43 -5.50
C TRP A 24 8.80 -0.74 -6.10
N ASN A 25 9.80 -0.43 -6.92
CA ASN A 25 10.49 -1.38 -7.81
C ASN A 25 9.53 -1.96 -8.86
N ASP A 26 9.73 -3.20 -9.29
CA ASP A 26 8.86 -3.89 -10.26
C ASP A 26 7.68 -4.65 -9.59
N TYR A 27 7.39 -4.40 -8.31
CA TYR A 27 6.34 -5.11 -7.58
C TYR A 27 4.95 -4.66 -8.02
N HIS A 28 4.12 -5.61 -8.44
CA HIS A 28 2.74 -5.37 -8.82
C HIS A 28 1.91 -6.65 -8.65
N TRP A 29 0.59 -6.52 -8.61
CA TRP A 29 -0.30 -7.68 -8.65
C TRP A 29 -0.32 -8.27 -10.06
N ALA A 30 -0.07 -9.57 -10.19
CA ALA A 30 -0.13 -10.24 -11.49
C ALA A 30 -1.57 -10.21 -12.02
N ARG A 31 -1.75 -9.85 -13.29
CA ARG A 31 -3.08 -9.82 -13.92
C ARG A 31 -3.09 -10.26 -15.37
N THR A 32 -4.12 -11.02 -15.73
CA THR A 32 -4.35 -11.52 -17.10
C THR A 32 -5.28 -10.63 -17.93
N THR A 33 -5.88 -9.61 -17.31
CA THR A 33 -6.80 -8.65 -17.95
C THR A 33 -6.26 -7.23 -17.87
N SER A 34 -6.77 -6.33 -18.72
CA SER A 34 -6.33 -4.92 -18.78
C SER A 34 -6.71 -4.08 -17.56
N SER A 35 -7.63 -4.58 -16.74
CA SER A 35 -8.01 -4.01 -15.44
C SER A 35 -8.41 -5.15 -14.51
N PHE A 36 -8.30 -4.95 -13.20
CA PHE A 36 -8.61 -5.95 -12.20
C PHE A 36 -9.25 -5.34 -10.95
N ASP A 37 -10.03 -6.18 -10.28
CA ASP A 37 -10.70 -5.87 -9.02
C ASP A 37 -9.87 -6.43 -7.86
N LEU A 38 -9.36 -5.56 -6.98
CA LEU A 38 -8.60 -5.96 -5.80
C LEU A 38 -9.41 -5.70 -4.53
N ILE A 39 -9.64 -6.76 -3.75
CA ILE A 39 -10.41 -6.66 -2.51
C ILE A 39 -9.54 -6.07 -1.38
N VAL A 40 -10.09 -5.04 -0.74
CA VAL A 40 -9.57 -4.42 0.48
C VAL A 40 -10.51 -4.75 1.65
N VAL A 41 -10.09 -5.66 2.52
CA VAL A 41 -10.82 -6.01 3.74
C VAL A 41 -10.67 -4.90 4.77
N ASN A 42 -11.74 -4.14 4.99
CA ASN A 42 -11.76 -3.08 6.00
C ASN A 42 -12.00 -3.70 7.38
N SER A 43 -10.93 -3.74 8.19
CA SER A 43 -10.98 -4.15 9.60
C SER A 43 -10.68 -2.97 10.53
N THR A 44 -10.95 -1.74 10.10
CA THR A 44 -10.75 -0.54 10.93
C THR A 44 -11.93 -0.32 11.89
N THR A 45 -11.80 0.57 12.87
CA THR A 45 -12.94 1.04 13.67
C THR A 45 -13.74 2.08 12.88
N SER A 46 -15.01 2.26 13.22
CA SER A 46 -15.94 3.06 12.42
C SER A 46 -15.57 4.53 12.23
N ASP A 47 -14.69 5.08 13.06
CA ASP A 47 -14.14 6.43 12.89
C ASP A 47 -13.12 6.53 11.74
N TRP A 48 -12.66 5.40 11.20
CA TRP A 48 -11.76 5.31 10.06
C TRP A 48 -12.48 5.03 8.74
N ASP A 49 -13.69 4.44 8.77
CA ASP A 49 -14.44 4.03 7.57
C ASP A 49 -14.53 5.13 6.49
N PRO A 50 -14.84 6.41 6.80
CA PRO A 50 -14.92 7.44 5.75
C PRO A 50 -13.62 7.63 4.98
N TYR A 51 -12.46 7.46 5.62
CA TYR A 51 -11.15 7.62 4.98
C TYR A 51 -10.79 6.40 4.14
N VAL A 52 -11.16 5.20 4.59
CA VAL A 52 -10.98 3.96 3.83
C VAL A 52 -11.82 3.98 2.56
N THR A 53 -13.11 4.29 2.68
CA THR A 53 -14.02 4.38 1.53
C THR A 53 -13.56 5.46 0.54
N GLN A 54 -13.10 6.62 1.03
CA GLN A 54 -12.60 7.69 0.16
C GLN A 54 -11.33 7.26 -0.58
N ALA A 55 -10.32 6.73 0.13
CA ALA A 55 -9.08 6.27 -0.52
C ALA A 55 -9.31 5.14 -1.53
N ILE A 56 -10.24 4.22 -1.24
CA ILE A 56 -10.67 3.19 -2.20
C ILE A 56 -11.26 3.85 -3.46
N SER A 57 -12.17 4.81 -3.29
CA SER A 57 -12.76 5.54 -4.42
C SER A 57 -11.72 6.30 -5.24
N ASP A 58 -10.73 6.90 -4.58
CA ASP A 58 -9.69 7.68 -5.25
C ASP A 58 -8.80 6.76 -6.10
N TRP A 59 -8.29 5.67 -5.54
CA TRP A 59 -7.46 4.72 -6.29
C TRP A 59 -8.24 3.99 -7.40
N SER A 60 -9.54 3.75 -7.21
CA SER A 60 -10.43 3.20 -8.25
C SER A 60 -10.75 4.17 -9.38
N ALA A 61 -10.28 5.42 -9.36
CA ALA A 61 -10.32 6.31 -10.52
C ALA A 61 -9.35 5.87 -11.64
N SER A 62 -8.41 4.97 -11.34
CA SER A 62 -7.49 4.37 -12.32
C SER A 62 -8.23 3.58 -13.40
N GLY A 63 -7.71 3.60 -14.63
CA GLY A 63 -8.23 2.76 -15.71
C GLY A 63 -7.84 1.28 -15.61
N VAL A 64 -6.79 0.97 -14.84
CA VAL A 64 -6.18 -0.37 -14.75
C VAL A 64 -6.43 -1.09 -13.42
N LEU A 65 -7.00 -0.40 -12.44
CA LEU A 65 -7.22 -0.90 -11.08
C LEU A 65 -8.58 -0.43 -10.57
N ASN A 66 -9.32 -1.34 -9.95
CA ASN A 66 -10.49 -1.03 -9.14
C ASN A 66 -10.34 -1.69 -7.77
N LEU A 67 -10.24 -0.89 -6.71
CA LEU A 67 -10.31 -1.37 -5.34
C LEU A 67 -11.76 -1.63 -4.93
N ILE A 68 -12.02 -2.79 -4.32
CA ILE A 68 -13.33 -3.17 -3.80
C ILE A 68 -13.24 -3.29 -2.29
N GLU A 69 -14.01 -2.45 -1.58
CA GLU A 69 -14.12 -2.55 -0.12
C GLU A 69 -14.92 -3.80 0.29
N ASP A 70 -14.34 -4.63 1.15
CA ASP A 70 -15.10 -5.58 1.98
C ASP A 70 -15.27 -5.00 3.39
N PRO A 71 -16.45 -4.44 3.71
CA PRO A 71 -16.70 -3.78 5.00
C PRO A 71 -16.93 -4.78 6.15
N ASN A 72 -16.91 -6.09 5.88
CA ASN A 72 -17.21 -7.13 6.90
C ASN A 72 -15.97 -7.59 7.68
N GLY A 73 -14.83 -6.91 7.52
CA GLY A 73 -13.61 -7.27 8.21
C GLY A 73 -13.74 -7.19 9.73
N SER A 74 -13.25 -8.22 10.43
CA SER A 74 -13.35 -8.25 11.90
C SER A 74 -12.55 -7.13 12.57
N THR A 75 -13.23 -6.27 13.32
CA THR A 75 -12.66 -5.14 14.06
C THR A 75 -12.09 -5.53 15.44
N ASN A 76 -12.03 -6.82 15.76
CA ASN A 76 -11.51 -7.30 17.03
C ASN A 76 -10.01 -6.98 17.18
N LYS A 77 -9.55 -6.76 18.42
CA LYS A 77 -8.18 -6.32 18.71
C LYS A 77 -7.09 -7.28 18.22
N LYS A 78 -7.34 -8.59 18.22
CA LYS A 78 -6.36 -9.60 17.80
C LYS A 78 -6.17 -9.55 16.29
N THR A 79 -7.27 -9.52 15.53
CA THR A 79 -7.27 -9.38 14.08
C THR A 79 -6.56 -8.10 13.67
N ARG A 80 -6.93 -6.95 14.24
CA ARG A 80 -6.28 -5.66 13.92
C ARG A 80 -4.79 -5.66 14.24
N ARG A 81 -4.37 -6.24 15.37
CA ARG A 81 -2.95 -6.33 15.73
C ARG A 81 -2.11 -7.07 14.70
N GLN A 82 -2.63 -8.19 14.19
CA GLN A 82 -1.94 -8.99 13.17
C GLN A 82 -2.04 -8.30 11.80
N CYS A 83 -3.25 -7.87 11.45
CA CYS A 83 -3.66 -7.31 10.17
C CYS A 83 -3.17 -8.14 8.97
N ASN A 84 -3.57 -9.41 8.93
CA ASN A 84 -3.19 -10.29 7.84
C ASN A 84 -4.16 -10.08 6.66
N GLY A 85 -3.63 -9.71 5.48
CA GLY A 85 -4.41 -9.53 4.25
C GLY A 85 -5.16 -10.78 3.82
N GLY A 86 -4.45 -11.91 3.83
CA GLY A 86 -4.90 -13.14 3.19
C GLY A 86 -4.53 -13.13 1.70
N ASN A 87 -4.38 -14.32 1.12
CA ASN A 87 -3.95 -14.47 -0.27
C ASN A 87 -4.93 -13.74 -1.20
N GLY A 88 -4.39 -13.02 -2.19
CA GLY A 88 -5.16 -12.31 -3.20
C GLY A 88 -5.82 -11.01 -2.73
N LYS A 89 -5.57 -10.58 -1.48
CA LYS A 89 -6.28 -9.49 -0.82
C LYS A 89 -5.35 -8.54 -0.08
N VAL A 90 -5.86 -7.34 0.16
CA VAL A 90 -5.31 -6.38 1.11
C VAL A 90 -6.21 -6.33 2.35
N ARG A 91 -5.64 -6.19 3.56
CA ARG A 91 -6.42 -5.85 4.77
C ARG A 91 -5.90 -4.56 5.38
N ILE A 92 -6.82 -3.64 5.67
CA ILE A 92 -6.55 -2.39 6.37
C ILE A 92 -7.06 -2.47 7.81
N CYS A 93 -6.23 -2.03 8.76
CA CYS A 93 -6.57 -2.03 10.19
C CYS A 93 -6.05 -0.77 10.87
N ASN A 94 -6.75 -0.28 11.88
CA ASN A 94 -6.18 0.66 12.84
C ASN A 94 -5.96 -0.02 14.20
N LEU A 95 -4.98 0.40 14.98
CA LEU A 95 -4.87 0.04 16.40
C LEU A 95 -3.89 1.00 17.08
N ALA A 96 -3.96 1.12 18.41
CA ALA A 96 -2.85 1.67 19.19
C ALA A 96 -1.66 0.69 19.15
N TYR A 97 -0.72 0.91 18.23
CA TYR A 97 0.48 0.09 18.05
C TYR A 97 1.67 0.55 18.90
N GLY A 98 1.53 1.67 19.61
CA GLY A 98 2.58 2.23 20.47
C GLY A 98 3.35 3.35 19.79
N GLN A 99 4.33 3.91 20.51
CA GLN A 99 5.23 4.95 20.03
C GLN A 99 6.33 4.33 19.17
N THR A 100 5.98 3.95 17.96
CA THR A 100 6.81 3.16 17.04
C THR A 100 7.59 4.01 16.02
N GLY A 101 7.39 5.32 16.02
CA GLY A 101 7.95 6.26 15.04
C GLY A 101 7.09 6.44 13.79
N TRP A 102 6.06 5.62 13.56
CA TRP A 102 5.27 5.65 12.32
C TRP A 102 3.78 5.95 12.51
N LEU A 103 3.22 6.72 11.57
CA LEU A 103 1.80 7.05 11.47
C LEU A 103 1.01 5.94 10.77
N GLY A 104 1.55 5.51 9.62
CA GLY A 104 1.03 4.47 8.76
C GLY A 104 2.12 3.48 8.38
N ILE A 105 1.69 2.32 7.92
CA ILE A 105 2.58 1.25 7.49
C ILE A 105 1.85 0.39 6.46
N ALA A 106 2.52 0.06 5.38
CA ALA A 106 2.04 -0.84 4.33
C ALA A 106 3.01 -1.99 4.18
N GLY A 107 2.50 -3.20 3.96
CA GLY A 107 3.34 -4.34 3.60
C GLY A 107 2.74 -5.17 2.50
N ILE A 108 3.63 -5.76 1.70
CA ILE A 108 3.29 -6.67 0.61
C ILE A 108 4.11 -7.95 0.75
N SER A 109 3.51 -9.09 0.40
CA SER A 109 4.22 -10.35 0.24
C SER A 109 4.33 -10.69 -1.24
N LEU A 110 5.52 -11.10 -1.65
CA LEU A 110 5.84 -11.41 -3.03
C LEU A 110 6.06 -12.89 -3.23
N ASP A 111 5.59 -13.40 -4.37
CA ASP A 111 6.01 -14.71 -4.85
C ASP A 111 7.43 -14.70 -5.44
N ALA A 112 7.86 -15.86 -5.95
CA ALA A 112 9.17 -16.05 -6.55
C ALA A 112 9.39 -15.22 -7.82
N ASN A 113 8.32 -14.81 -8.51
CA ASN A 113 8.38 -13.97 -9.71
C ASN A 113 8.41 -12.48 -9.37
N GLY A 114 8.12 -12.11 -8.12
CA GLY A 114 8.05 -10.72 -7.69
C GLY A 114 6.65 -10.11 -7.76
N HIS A 115 5.61 -10.93 -7.97
CA HIS A 115 4.23 -10.44 -7.94
C HIS A 115 3.68 -10.43 -6.52
N ILE A 116 2.85 -9.42 -6.24
CA ILE A 116 2.18 -9.25 -4.96
C ILE A 116 1.13 -10.35 -4.80
N THR A 117 1.13 -11.00 -3.65
CA THR A 117 0.22 -12.11 -3.32
C THR A 117 -0.68 -11.81 -2.13
N THR A 118 -0.31 -10.85 -1.29
CA THR A 118 -1.13 -10.32 -0.19
C THR A 118 -0.56 -8.99 0.24
N GLY A 119 -1.39 -8.12 0.80
CA GLY A 119 -0.98 -6.86 1.40
C GLY A 119 -1.65 -6.57 2.74
N TYR A 120 -1.05 -5.68 3.52
CA TYR A 120 -1.71 -5.09 4.68
C TYR A 120 -1.39 -3.61 4.80
N THR A 121 -2.29 -2.91 5.47
CA THR A 121 -2.13 -1.51 5.86
C THR A 121 -2.48 -1.35 7.35
N LYS A 122 -1.66 -0.62 8.10
CA LYS A 122 -1.88 -0.34 9.53
C LYS A 122 -1.83 1.15 9.85
N MET A 123 -2.91 1.67 10.43
CA MET A 123 -3.00 3.05 10.96
C MET A 123 -2.73 3.07 12.47
N ASN A 124 -1.83 3.94 12.93
CA ASN A 124 -1.41 3.96 14.34
C ASN A 124 -2.23 4.91 15.22
N ASP A 125 -3.25 4.38 15.89
CA ASP A 125 -4.08 5.16 16.82
C ASP A 125 -3.27 5.74 18.00
N THR A 126 -2.05 5.25 18.29
CA THR A 126 -1.20 5.90 19.30
C THR A 126 -0.82 7.31 18.88
N TYR A 127 -0.53 7.54 17.60
CA TYR A 127 -0.26 8.88 17.07
C TYR A 127 -1.54 9.62 16.71
N PHE A 128 -2.51 8.94 16.09
CA PHE A 128 -3.82 9.53 15.76
C PHE A 128 -4.71 9.84 16.98
N SER A 129 -4.25 9.55 18.20
CA SER A 129 -4.85 10.08 19.45
C SER A 129 -4.35 11.48 19.82
N GLN A 130 -3.25 11.94 19.21
CA GLN A 130 -2.66 13.26 19.44
C GLN A 130 -3.40 14.30 18.59
N SER A 131 -3.69 15.48 19.14
CA SER A 131 -4.48 16.52 18.46
C SER A 131 -3.91 16.97 17.13
N TYR A 132 -2.58 16.91 16.98
CA TYR A 132 -1.89 17.29 15.76
C TYR A 132 -2.20 16.34 14.60
N TYR A 133 -2.14 15.02 14.81
CA TYR A 133 -2.45 14.01 13.78
C TYR A 133 -3.94 13.65 13.70
N ASN A 134 -4.71 13.88 14.76
CA ASN A 134 -6.15 13.58 14.78
C ASN A 134 -6.96 14.62 14.00
N GLN A 135 -6.61 14.81 12.73
CA GLN A 135 -7.24 15.71 11.79
C GLN A 135 -7.66 14.94 10.53
N PRO A 136 -8.76 15.30 9.87
CA PRO A 136 -9.24 14.58 8.69
C PRO A 136 -8.21 14.48 7.57
N ASN A 137 -7.43 15.52 7.32
CA ASN A 137 -6.39 15.54 6.29
C ASN A 137 -5.28 14.51 6.55
N TRP A 138 -4.79 14.41 7.79
CA TRP A 138 -3.79 13.39 8.17
C TRP A 138 -4.35 11.96 8.06
N LYS A 139 -5.59 11.73 8.52
CA LYS A 139 -6.22 10.40 8.41
C LYS A 139 -6.43 10.00 6.96
N GLN A 140 -6.90 10.93 6.12
CA GLN A 140 -7.12 10.69 4.69
C GLN A 140 -5.80 10.44 3.96
N SER A 141 -4.80 11.31 4.17
CA SER A 141 -3.49 11.22 3.51
C SER A 141 -2.79 9.90 3.79
N VAL A 142 -2.67 9.50 5.06
CA VAL A 142 -2.00 8.23 5.41
C VAL A 142 -2.80 7.03 4.88
N THR A 143 -4.14 7.08 4.92
CA THR A 143 -4.95 5.99 4.33
C THR A 143 -4.72 5.86 2.81
N CYS A 144 -4.65 6.99 2.11
CA CYS A 144 -4.35 7.06 0.68
C CYS A 144 -2.95 6.50 0.37
N GLN A 145 -1.93 7.00 1.06
CA GLN A 145 -0.53 6.63 0.88
C GLN A 145 -0.29 5.12 1.05
N GLU A 146 -0.76 4.55 2.16
CA GLU A 146 -0.52 3.13 2.46
C GLU A 146 -1.25 2.18 1.51
N LEU A 147 -2.45 2.54 1.04
CA LEU A 147 -3.15 1.77 0.00
C LEU A 147 -2.44 1.90 -1.36
N GLY A 148 -1.85 3.06 -1.66
CA GLY A 148 -0.97 3.24 -2.83
C GLY A 148 0.24 2.31 -2.80
N HIS A 149 0.88 2.18 -1.64
CA HIS A 149 1.96 1.20 -1.45
C HIS A 149 1.51 -0.25 -1.63
N ASN A 150 0.31 -0.61 -1.18
CA ASN A 150 -0.22 -1.97 -1.37
C ASN A 150 -0.48 -2.35 -2.84
N VAL A 151 -0.55 -1.37 -3.75
CA VAL A 151 -0.66 -1.61 -5.20
C VAL A 151 0.68 -1.43 -5.94
N GLY A 152 1.77 -1.24 -5.19
CA GLY A 152 3.15 -1.21 -5.69
C GLY A 152 3.68 0.18 -6.01
N LEU A 153 3.01 1.26 -5.59
CA LEU A 153 3.58 2.60 -5.69
C LEU A 153 4.59 2.85 -4.57
N GLY A 154 5.67 3.56 -4.87
CA GLY A 154 6.57 4.21 -3.93
C GLY A 154 6.22 5.70 -3.80
N HIS A 155 7.08 6.46 -3.13
CA HIS A 155 6.89 7.91 -2.99
C HIS A 155 7.30 8.67 -4.25
N GLN A 156 6.56 9.74 -4.58
CA GLN A 156 7.01 10.69 -5.61
C GLN A 156 8.10 11.63 -5.08
N ASP A 157 8.00 12.02 -3.80
CA ASP A 157 9.02 12.78 -3.10
C ASP A 157 9.17 12.30 -1.64
N GLU A 158 10.42 12.09 -1.23
CA GLU A 158 10.78 11.64 0.12
C GLU A 158 11.37 12.77 0.98
N ASP A 159 11.64 13.95 0.41
CA ASP A 159 12.19 15.10 1.14
C ASP A 159 11.09 16.08 1.55
N PHE A 160 10.78 16.12 2.85
CA PHE A 160 9.81 17.06 3.44
C PHE A 160 10.11 18.55 3.16
N ASN A 161 11.32 18.90 2.72
CA ASN A 161 11.69 20.29 2.41
C ASN A 161 11.48 20.68 0.95
N ASN A 162 11.19 19.71 0.07
CA ASN A 162 10.88 19.99 -1.31
C ASN A 162 9.48 20.58 -1.48
N GLN A 163 9.25 21.24 -2.61
CA GLN A 163 7.92 21.69 -2.98
C GLN A 163 7.03 20.46 -3.25
N SER A 164 5.95 20.35 -2.49
CA SER A 164 4.94 19.31 -2.69
C SER A 164 4.52 19.15 -4.16
N LEU A 165 4.36 17.89 -4.58
CA LEU A 165 3.78 17.49 -5.86
C LEU A 165 2.26 17.33 -5.77
N PHE A 166 1.68 17.74 -4.64
CA PHE A 166 0.26 17.73 -4.34
C PHE A 166 -0.34 16.31 -4.42
N SER A 167 0.44 15.29 -4.00
CA SER A 167 0.03 13.89 -3.92
C SER A 167 0.07 13.35 -2.49
N CYS A 168 -0.83 12.42 -2.18
CA CYS A 168 -0.74 11.61 -0.96
C CYS A 168 0.48 10.66 -0.94
N MET A 169 1.16 10.48 -2.07
CA MET A 169 2.41 9.71 -2.18
C MET A 169 3.67 10.56 -1.92
N ASP A 170 3.51 11.79 -1.42
CA ASP A 170 4.62 12.66 -0.97
C ASP A 170 4.75 12.65 0.55
N TYR A 171 5.98 12.77 1.07
CA TYR A 171 6.17 13.21 2.45
C TYR A 171 6.01 14.71 2.60
N GLN A 172 4.96 15.15 3.31
CA GLN A 172 4.69 16.57 3.50
C GLN A 172 4.03 16.85 4.87
N ASP A 173 4.29 18.05 5.40
CA ASP A 173 3.57 18.66 6.52
C ASP A 173 3.25 20.13 6.18
N PRO A 174 1.98 20.51 5.94
CA PRO A 174 0.77 19.70 6.06
C PRO A 174 0.65 18.62 4.95
N PRO A 175 -0.09 17.52 5.22
CA PRO A 175 -0.22 16.41 4.29
C PRO A 175 -1.21 16.72 3.16
N TYR A 176 -1.04 16.06 2.01
CA TYR A 176 -2.01 16.03 0.91
C TYR A 176 -2.85 14.76 0.96
N GLU A 177 -4.15 14.91 0.75
CA GLU A 177 -5.12 13.84 1.00
C GLU A 177 -5.29 12.82 -0.13
N PHE A 178 -4.92 13.16 -1.36
CA PHE A 178 -5.39 12.44 -2.56
C PHE A 178 -4.25 12.14 -3.55
N PRO A 179 -4.39 11.11 -4.41
CA PRO A 179 -3.48 10.89 -5.52
C PRO A 179 -3.56 12.02 -6.55
N ASN A 180 -2.46 12.31 -7.23
CA ASN A 180 -2.39 13.25 -8.34
C ASN A 180 -2.38 12.50 -9.70
N ALA A 181 -2.34 13.25 -10.80
CA ALA A 181 -2.32 12.67 -12.16
C ALA A 181 -1.14 11.71 -12.39
N HIS A 182 0.02 12.03 -11.83
CA HIS A 182 1.24 11.25 -12.00
C HIS A 182 1.15 9.88 -11.31
N ASP A 183 0.42 9.77 -10.19
CA ASP A 183 0.15 8.48 -9.53
C ASP A 183 -0.62 7.52 -10.46
N TYR A 184 -1.61 8.04 -11.18
CA TYR A 184 -2.38 7.22 -12.13
C TYR A 184 -1.54 6.86 -13.37
N GLU A 185 -0.73 7.77 -13.88
CA GLU A 185 0.22 7.49 -14.98
C GLU A 185 1.24 6.41 -14.58
N GLN A 186 1.65 6.38 -13.31
CA GLN A 186 2.51 5.34 -12.76
C GLN A 186 1.82 3.98 -12.71
N LEU A 187 0.55 3.92 -12.30
CA LEU A 187 -0.25 2.69 -12.34
C LEU A 187 -0.40 2.18 -13.78
N ASP A 188 -0.73 3.05 -14.73
CA ASP A 188 -0.84 2.68 -16.15
C ASP A 188 0.47 2.10 -16.69
N THR A 189 1.61 2.64 -16.24
CA THR A 189 2.95 2.14 -16.61
C THR A 189 3.24 0.78 -15.98
N MET A 190 3.06 0.65 -14.66
CA MET A 190 3.33 -0.59 -13.92
C MET A 190 2.49 -1.75 -14.43
N TYR A 191 1.20 -1.50 -14.61
CA TYR A 191 0.24 -2.48 -15.10
C TYR A 191 0.12 -2.46 -16.63
N GLY A 192 1.03 -1.80 -17.37
CA GLY A 192 0.98 -1.69 -18.83
C GLY A 192 1.16 -3.02 -19.60
N HIS A 193 1.36 -4.13 -18.89
CA HIS A 193 1.53 -5.47 -19.43
C HIS A 193 0.51 -6.45 -18.83
N LEU A 194 0.47 -7.66 -19.40
CA LEU A 194 -0.31 -8.79 -18.88
C LEU A 194 0.64 -9.87 -18.39
N ASP A 195 0.21 -10.58 -17.36
CA ASP A 195 0.87 -11.74 -16.80
C ASP A 195 0.27 -13.05 -17.29
N SER A 196 0.89 -14.15 -16.88
CA SER A 196 0.42 -15.51 -17.20
C SER A 196 -0.60 -16.05 -16.19
N TYR A 197 -0.87 -15.33 -15.09
CA TYR A 197 -1.83 -15.69 -14.05
C TYR A 197 -2.30 -14.44 -13.28
N ASP A 198 -3.37 -14.60 -12.51
CA ASP A 198 -3.83 -13.61 -11.55
C ASP A 198 -3.30 -13.94 -10.16
N SER A 199 -2.70 -12.96 -9.47
CA SER A 199 -2.26 -13.13 -8.08
C SER A 199 -3.25 -12.57 -7.06
N TYR A 200 -4.33 -11.94 -7.53
CA TYR A 200 -5.44 -11.42 -6.74
C TYR A 200 -6.62 -12.40 -6.68
N GLU A 201 -7.49 -12.25 -5.69
CA GLU A 201 -8.74 -13.02 -5.62
C GLU A 201 -9.81 -12.34 -6.47
N GLY A 202 -10.23 -12.97 -7.57
CA GLY A 202 -11.25 -12.41 -8.46
C GLY A 202 -12.63 -12.29 -7.78
N SER A 203 -13.40 -11.26 -8.15
CA SER A 203 -14.74 -10.92 -7.59
C SER A 203 -15.85 -11.97 -7.82
N GLY A 204 -15.52 -13.22 -8.19
CA GLY A 204 -16.45 -14.32 -8.48
C GLY A 204 -16.55 -15.42 -7.42
N GLY A 205 -15.85 -15.30 -6.29
CA GLY A 205 -15.89 -16.27 -5.19
C GLY A 205 -16.62 -15.73 -3.97
N GLY A 206 -17.93 -15.94 -3.90
CA GLY A 206 -18.72 -15.54 -2.74
C GLY A 206 -18.28 -16.23 -1.45
N GLY A 207 -18.00 -15.42 -0.42
CA GLY A 207 -18.34 -15.73 0.97
C GLY A 207 -17.39 -16.64 1.74
N GLY A 208 -16.50 -16.00 2.50
CA GLY A 208 -16.21 -16.38 3.89
C GLY A 208 -15.24 -17.54 4.10
N ASP A 209 -13.99 -17.19 4.43
CA ASP A 209 -13.15 -18.02 5.29
C ASP A 209 -12.28 -17.13 6.19
N ASP A 210 -12.92 -16.48 7.17
CA ASP A 210 -12.29 -16.27 8.47
C ASP A 210 -12.26 -17.63 9.20
N GLY A 211 -11.46 -18.57 8.69
CA GLY A 211 -11.52 -19.95 9.14
C GLY A 211 -10.42 -20.82 8.52
N GLY A 212 -9.26 -20.86 9.16
CA GLY A 212 -8.24 -21.85 8.80
C GLY A 212 -8.80 -23.27 8.86
N GLY A 213 -8.68 -24.03 7.77
CA GLY A 213 -9.26 -25.36 7.78
C GLY A 213 -9.11 -26.21 6.52
N ASN A 214 -7.95 -26.25 5.84
CA ASN A 214 -7.70 -27.31 4.87
C ASN A 214 -6.89 -28.48 5.48
N GLY A 215 -7.66 -29.51 5.86
CA GLY A 215 -7.34 -30.94 5.90
C GLY A 215 -5.95 -31.35 6.38
N CYS A 216 -5.81 -31.58 7.68
CA CYS A 216 -4.71 -32.40 8.21
C CYS A 216 -5.29 -33.73 8.71
N ASN A 217 -5.10 -34.80 7.93
CA ASN A 217 -5.55 -36.14 8.29
C ASN A 217 -4.49 -36.83 9.18
N ALA A 218 -4.29 -36.34 10.41
CA ALA A 218 -3.32 -36.88 11.36
C ALA A 218 -4.01 -37.69 12.48
N PRO A 219 -3.49 -38.88 12.86
CA PRO A 219 -4.07 -39.69 13.94
C PRO A 219 -4.11 -38.97 15.30
N PRO A 220 -5.04 -39.32 16.20
CA PRO A 220 -5.17 -38.70 17.52
C PRO A 220 -3.85 -38.74 18.30
N GLY A 221 -3.38 -37.57 18.74
CA GLY A 221 -2.19 -37.43 19.61
C GLY A 221 -0.86 -37.08 18.90
N LYS A 222 -0.84 -36.93 17.57
CA LYS A 222 0.31 -36.37 16.84
C LYS A 222 -0.08 -34.99 16.30
N GLY A 223 0.41 -33.94 16.95
CA GLY A 223 0.18 -32.56 16.50
C GLY A 223 0.67 -32.37 15.06
N CYS A 224 -0.08 -31.61 14.26
CA CYS A 224 0.33 -31.20 12.94
C CYS A 224 1.50 -30.22 13.08
N ASN A 225 2.73 -30.71 12.96
CA ASN A 225 3.89 -29.83 12.77
C ASN A 225 3.87 -29.31 11.32
N LYS A 226 2.86 -28.49 10.98
CA LYS A 226 3.09 -27.41 10.04
C LYS A 226 3.79 -26.33 10.87
N GLY A 227 5.01 -25.98 10.50
CA GLY A 227 5.78 -24.92 11.15
C GLY A 227 4.91 -23.68 11.21
N LYS A 228 4.31 -23.43 12.38
CA LYS A 228 3.59 -22.20 12.65
C LYS A 228 4.67 -21.13 12.73
N THR A 229 4.93 -20.44 11.63
CA THR A 229 5.38 -19.06 11.71
C THR A 229 4.19 -18.28 12.29
N ASN A 230 4.03 -18.39 13.61
CA ASN A 230 3.25 -17.47 14.41
C ASN A 230 3.96 -16.11 14.24
N GLY A 231 3.56 -15.36 13.20
CA GLY A 231 3.89 -13.97 13.03
C GLY A 231 3.22 -13.16 14.13
N ASN A 232 3.74 -13.27 15.36
CA ASN A 232 3.51 -12.31 16.40
C ASN A 232 4.18 -11.00 15.96
N ASN A 233 3.46 -10.21 15.17
CA ASN A 233 3.83 -8.85 14.75
C ASN A 233 3.86 -7.85 15.95
N GLY A 234 4.03 -8.36 17.17
CA GLY A 234 4.35 -7.58 18.37
C GLY A 234 5.85 -7.46 18.62
N ASN A 235 6.69 -8.16 17.84
CA ASN A 235 8.12 -7.91 17.76
C ASN A 235 8.45 -7.69 16.28
N ILE A 236 8.85 -6.46 15.99
CA ILE A 236 8.96 -5.91 14.65
C ILE A 236 10.22 -6.49 13.97
N GLY A 237 10.13 -7.75 13.56
CA GLY A 237 11.12 -8.37 12.68
C GLY A 237 10.86 -7.93 11.24
N TRP A 238 11.05 -6.63 10.96
CA TRP A 238 10.94 -6.06 9.61
C TRP A 238 11.97 -6.63 8.63
N GLY A 239 12.98 -7.33 9.16
CA GLY A 239 14.11 -7.83 8.40
C GLY A 239 15.13 -6.72 8.17
N VAL A 240 15.80 -6.72 7.01
CA VAL A 240 16.90 -5.79 6.71
C VAL A 240 16.36 -4.59 5.94
N SER A 241 16.85 -3.38 6.23
CA SER A 241 16.57 -2.20 5.40
C SER A 241 17.18 -2.39 3.99
N ILE A 242 16.40 -2.11 2.94
CA ILE A 242 16.80 -2.38 1.54
C ILE A 242 17.03 -1.12 0.69
N GLY A 243 16.95 0.07 1.28
CA GLY A 243 17.12 1.35 0.58
C GLY A 243 18.55 1.63 0.11
N ARG A 244 18.71 2.16 -1.11
CA ARG A 244 19.96 2.84 -1.54
C ARG A 244 19.74 4.36 -1.45
N ARG A 245 20.68 5.06 -0.79
CA ARG A 245 20.69 6.53 -0.55
C ARG A 245 19.55 7.04 0.34
N ASN A 246 19.70 6.89 1.66
CA ASN A 246 18.84 7.52 2.68
C ASN A 246 17.39 7.00 2.83
N ASN A 247 16.90 6.04 2.04
CA ASN A 247 15.56 5.47 2.19
C ASN A 247 15.46 4.53 3.40
N VAL A 248 15.20 5.10 4.56
CA VAL A 248 15.04 4.47 5.88
C VAL A 248 13.67 3.80 6.09
N GLU A 249 12.84 3.75 5.05
CA GLU A 249 11.42 3.40 5.14
C GLU A 249 11.07 2.02 4.63
N THR A 250 11.94 1.44 3.81
CA THR A 250 11.67 0.14 3.21
C THR A 250 12.47 -0.96 3.88
N PHE A 251 11.77 -2.00 4.35
CA PHE A 251 12.36 -3.16 5.01
C PHE A 251 11.94 -4.46 4.33
N MET A 252 12.84 -5.44 4.29
CA MET A 252 12.58 -6.77 3.72
C MET A 252 12.88 -7.88 4.72
N ARG A 253 11.90 -8.76 4.92
CA ARG A 253 12.09 -10.08 5.54
C ARG A 253 11.87 -11.16 4.49
N ILE A 254 12.72 -12.20 4.51
CA ILE A 254 12.54 -13.39 3.68
C ILE A 254 12.23 -14.56 4.61
N ASP A 255 11.10 -15.22 4.38
CA ASP A 255 10.72 -16.41 5.13
C ASP A 255 11.46 -17.66 4.58
N PRO A 256 11.58 -18.76 5.35
CA PRO A 256 12.33 -19.95 4.93
C PRO A 256 11.83 -20.62 3.63
N ASP A 257 10.58 -20.35 3.24
CA ASP A 257 9.98 -20.82 1.99
C ASP A 257 10.30 -19.93 0.77
N GLY A 258 11.07 -18.86 0.98
CA GLY A 258 11.46 -17.91 -0.05
C GLY A 258 10.49 -16.74 -0.24
N THR A 259 9.37 -16.70 0.49
CA THR A 259 8.44 -15.57 0.45
C THR A 259 9.12 -14.30 0.93
N ARG A 260 9.09 -13.25 0.12
CA ARG A 260 9.64 -11.94 0.49
C ARG A 260 8.51 -11.06 1.02
N HIS A 261 8.69 -10.50 2.21
CA HIS A 261 7.81 -9.51 2.81
C HIS A 261 8.51 -8.17 2.76
N ILE A 262 7.90 -7.21 2.05
CA ILE A 262 8.40 -5.84 1.98
C ILE A 262 7.47 -4.96 2.79
N THR A 263 8.02 -4.06 3.59
CA THR A 263 7.27 -3.07 4.36
C THR A 263 7.72 -1.69 4.00
N PHE A 264 6.75 -0.82 3.71
CA PHE A 264 6.88 0.62 3.61
C PHE A 264 6.38 1.25 4.92
N VAL A 265 7.09 2.26 5.40
CA VAL A 265 6.79 2.94 6.66
C VAL A 265 6.57 4.42 6.40
N THR A 266 5.41 4.96 6.79
CA THR A 266 5.18 6.41 6.85
C THR A 266 5.58 6.93 8.23
N TRP A 267 6.73 7.62 8.29
CA TRP A 267 7.28 8.11 9.54
C TRP A 267 6.53 9.34 10.09
N VAL A 268 6.61 9.49 11.40
CA VAL A 268 6.38 10.75 12.09
C VAL A 268 7.56 11.68 11.76
N PRO A 269 7.34 12.96 11.41
CA PRO A 269 8.41 13.89 11.10
C PRO A 269 9.53 13.89 12.16
N GLY A 270 10.76 13.65 11.72
CA GLY A 270 11.97 13.61 12.56
C GLY A 270 12.33 12.25 13.16
N HIS A 271 11.59 11.19 12.84
CA HIS A 271 11.86 9.82 13.30
C HIS A 271 12.43 8.88 12.22
N GLU A 272 12.71 9.41 11.03
CA GLU A 272 13.14 8.62 9.87
C GLU A 272 14.51 7.93 10.14
N GLY A 273 15.40 8.57 10.90
CA GLY A 273 16.79 8.10 11.12
C GLY A 273 17.05 7.23 12.36
N ASP A 274 16.10 7.09 13.28
CA ASP A 274 16.33 6.49 14.60
C ASP A 274 16.41 4.95 14.60
N HIS A 275 16.22 4.31 13.44
CA HIS A 275 16.00 2.87 13.32
C HIS A 275 17.06 2.11 12.50
N SER A 276 18.25 2.70 12.31
CA SER A 276 19.41 1.95 11.81
C SER A 276 19.90 0.97 12.89
N HIS A 277 19.69 -0.32 12.66
CA HIS A 277 20.26 -1.41 13.45
C HIS A 277 21.25 -2.21 12.61
#